data_AF-A0A6B3FFK9-F1
#
_entry.id   AF-A0A6B3FFK9-F1
#
_cell.length_a   1.000
_cell.length_b   1.000
_cell.length_c   1.000
_cell.angle_alpha   90.00
_cell.angle_beta   90.00
_cell.angle_gamma   90.00
#
_symmetry.space_group_name_H-M   'P 1'
#
loop_
_entity.id
_entity.type
_entity.pdbx_description
1 polymer ?
#
loop_
_entity_poly.entity_id
_entity_poly.type
_entity_poly.pdbx_seq_one_letter_code
_entity_poly.pdbx_strand_id
1 'polypeptide(L)' 'DLDVESDRRLEVYDRIFERFGSERVAVTGMPETYRARHALRDTGLALGIRPQTVDRIAKSFPHIRACDIGSALSE' A
#
# COMPACT_ATOMS: atom_id res chain seq x y z
N ASP A 1 -1.08 -2.17 -22.07
CA ASP A 1 -1.30 -2.90 -20.83
C ASP A 1 -2.25 -4.04 -21.12
N LEU A 2 -2.10 -5.18 -20.44
CA LEU A 2 -2.98 -6.34 -20.61
C LEU A 2 -3.45 -6.76 -19.22
N ASP A 3 -4.73 -6.56 -18.96
CA ASP A 3 -5.38 -7.07 -17.76
C ASP A 3 -5.81 -8.54 -17.97
N VAL A 4 -5.68 -9.33 -16.90
CA VAL A 4 -6.14 -10.71 -16.84
C VAL A 4 -7.09 -10.86 -15.65
N GLU A 5 -7.91 -11.92 -15.66
CA GLU A 5 -8.76 -12.22 -14.52
C GLU A 5 -7.92 -12.38 -13.25
N SER A 6 -8.25 -11.60 -12.22
CA SER A 6 -7.48 -11.45 -10.99
C SER A 6 -7.33 -12.76 -10.22
N ASP A 7 -8.43 -13.52 -10.12
CA ASP A 7 -8.46 -14.82 -9.46
C ASP A 7 -7.65 -15.88 -10.22
N ARG A 8 -7.42 -15.68 -11.53
CA ARG A 8 -6.67 -16.58 -12.40
C ARG A 8 -5.26 -16.09 -12.75
N ARG A 9 -4.81 -14.98 -12.14
CA ARG A 9 -3.52 -14.35 -12.44
C ARG A 9 -2.33 -15.31 -12.31
N LEU A 10 -2.38 -16.23 -11.34
CA LEU A 10 -1.31 -17.20 -11.12
C LEU A 10 -1.21 -18.22 -12.27
N GLU A 11 -2.32 -18.63 -12.87
CA GLU A 11 -2.30 -19.53 -14.05
C GLU A 11 -1.60 -18.85 -15.23
N VAL A 12 -1.80 -17.55 -15.40
CA VAL A 12 -1.12 -16.77 -16.44
C VAL A 12 0.38 -16.70 -16.16
N TYR A 13 0.78 -16.51 -14.91
CA TYR A 13 2.20 -16.53 -14.53
C TYR A 13 2.83 -17.87 -14.88
N ASP A 14 2.21 -18.98 -14.48
CA ASP A 14 2.70 -20.32 -14.79
C ASP A 14 2.88 -20.53 -16.30
N ARG A 15 1.90 -20.10 -17.11
CA ARG A 15 1.99 -20.17 -18.58
C ARG A 15 3.15 -19.35 -19.15
N ILE A 16 3.42 -18.18 -18.59
CA ILE A 16 4.54 -17.32 -19.03
C ILE A 16 5.86 -17.98 -18.64
N PHE A 17 5.97 -18.51 -17.42
CA PHE A 17 7.16 -19.23 -16.98
C PHE A 17 7.42 -20.49 -17.82
N GLU A 18 6.39 -21.29 -18.12
CA GLU A 18 6.48 -22.45 -19.02
C GLU A 18 6.95 -22.06 -20.43
N ARG A 19 6.37 -20.98 -20.98
CA ARG A 19 6.63 -20.57 -22.37
C ARG A 19 8.01 -19.96 -22.54
N PHE A 20 8.46 -19.20 -21.55
CA PHE A 20 9.65 -18.35 -21.66
C PHE A 20 10.80 -18.75 -20.73
N GLY A 21 10.62 -19.67 -19.79
CA GLY A 21 11.67 -20.15 -18.89
C GLY A 21 11.97 -19.19 -17.72
N SER A 22 12.27 -19.76 -16.56
CA SER A 22 12.46 -19.04 -15.29
C SER A 22 13.63 -18.06 -15.28
N GLU A 23 14.70 -18.32 -16.03
CA GLU A 23 15.87 -17.45 -16.11
C GLU A 23 15.61 -16.13 -16.85
N ARG A 24 14.47 -16.00 -17.53
CA ARG A 24 14.14 -14.84 -18.39
C ARG A 24 12.92 -14.06 -17.93
N VAL A 25 12.23 -14.53 -16.89
CA VAL A 25 10.96 -13.96 -16.43
C VAL A 25 11.03 -13.76 -14.92
N ALA A 26 10.51 -12.62 -14.46
CA ALA A 26 10.32 -12.34 -13.05
C ALA A 26 9.00 -11.58 -12.85
N VAL A 27 8.43 -11.70 -11.64
CA VAL A 27 7.29 -10.88 -11.23
C VAL A 27 7.81 -9.57 -10.65
N THR A 28 7.22 -8.45 -11.05
CA THR A 28 7.56 -7.14 -10.50
C THR A 28 7.09 -7.06 -9.05
N GLY A 29 7.96 -6.55 -8.17
CA GLY A 29 7.56 -6.19 -6.82
C GLY A 29 6.75 -4.90 -6.82
N MET A 30 5.84 -4.77 -5.85
CA MET A 30 5.09 -3.53 -5.60
C MET A 30 5.60 -2.91 -4.29
N PRO A 31 6.57 -1.98 -4.34
CA PRO A 31 7.03 -1.28 -3.14
C PRO A 31 5.93 -0.32 -2.67
N GLU A 32 5.35 -0.61 -1.51
CA GLU A 32 4.38 0.28 -0.87
C GLU A 32 5.05 1.18 0.16
N THR A 33 4.68 2.46 0.14
CA THR A 33 5.11 3.42 1.17
C THR A 33 4.04 3.53 2.24
N TYR A 34 4.49 3.77 3.48
CA TYR A 34 3.56 3.89 4.58
C TYR A 34 2.68 5.14 4.41
N ARG A 35 1.35 4.96 4.50
CA ARG A 35 0.37 6.01 4.25
C ARG A 35 0.08 6.79 5.52
N ALA A 36 -0.17 8.09 5.39
CA ALA A 36 -0.35 8.98 6.53
C ALA A 36 -1.42 8.50 7.51
N ARG A 37 -2.57 8.03 6.99
CA ARG A 37 -3.66 7.53 7.82
C ARG A 37 -3.28 6.30 8.64
N HIS A 38 -2.44 5.40 8.10
CA HIS A 38 -1.96 4.24 8.86
C HIS A 38 -0.93 4.67 9.90
N ALA A 39 0.03 5.52 9.51
CA ALA A 39 1.03 6.06 10.43
C ALA A 39 0.41 6.76 11.64
N LEU A 40 -0.62 7.58 11.40
CA LEU A 40 -1.35 8.28 12.47
C LEU A 40 -2.11 7.32 13.38
N ARG A 41 -2.75 6.28 12.83
CA ARG A 41 -3.46 5.26 13.61
C ARG A 41 -2.53 4.47 14.50
N ASP A 42 -1.47 3.90 13.92
CA ASP A 42 -0.57 3.02 14.66
C ASP A 42 0.17 3.81 15.76
N THR A 43 0.63 5.04 15.45
CA THR A 43 1.27 5.90 16.44
C THR A 43 0.30 6.35 17.52
N GLY A 44 -0.92 6.76 17.16
CA GLY A 44 -1.90 7.23 18.15
C GLY A 44 -2.34 6.11 19.09
N LEU A 45 -2.52 4.89 18.59
CA LEU A 45 -2.79 3.72 19.42
C LEU A 45 -1.61 3.42 20.37
N ALA A 46 -0.37 3.49 19.87
CA ALA A 46 0.83 3.31 20.71
C ALA A 46 0.95 4.36 21.82
N LEU A 47 0.47 5.59 21.58
CA LEU A 47 0.40 6.67 22.56
C LEU A 47 -0.81 6.58 23.52
N GLY A 48 -1.63 5.53 23.42
CA GLY A 48 -2.82 5.35 24.26
C GLY A 48 -4.00 6.24 23.90
N ILE A 49 -4.01 6.84 22.71
CA ILE A 49 -5.15 7.62 22.22
C ILE A 49 -6.30 6.66 21.90
N ARG A 50 -7.52 7.00 22.36
CA ARG A 50 -8.72 6.19 22.10
C ARG A 50 -8.91 5.95 20.59
N PRO A 51 -9.25 4.72 20.14
CA PRO A 51 -9.39 4.37 18.73
C PRO A 51 -10.27 5.33 17.91
N GLN A 52 -11.39 5.78 18.48
CA GLN A 52 -12.31 6.71 17.81
C GLN A 52 -11.68 8.09 17.60
N THR A 53 -10.82 8.51 18.53
CA THR A 53 -10.13 9.81 18.44
C THR A 53 -9.04 9.76 17.39
N VAL A 54 -8.22 8.70 17.38
CA VAL A 54 -7.16 8.55 16.38
C VAL A 54 -7.72 8.34 14.98
N ASP A 55 -8.83 7.61 14.82
CA ASP A 55 -9.47 7.45 13.52
C ASP A 55 -10.01 8.77 12.95
N ARG A 56 -10.57 9.63 13.81
CA ARG A 56 -11.01 10.98 13.43
C ARG A 56 -9.84 11.84 12.95
N ILE A 57 -8.70 11.79 13.64
CA ILE A 57 -7.46 12.48 13.23
C ILE A 57 -6.96 11.92 11.90
N ALA A 58 -6.88 10.60 11.74
CA ALA A 58 -6.43 9.99 10.50
C ALA A 58 -7.32 10.38 9.30
N LYS A 59 -8.64 10.48 9.50
CA LYS A 59 -9.60 10.87 8.45
C LYS A 59 -9.53 12.35 8.08
N SER A 60 -8.96 13.23 8.90
CA SER A 60 -8.77 14.63 8.53
C SER A 60 -7.62 14.84 7.54
N PHE A 61 -6.76 13.84 7.35
CA PHE A 61 -5.69 13.90 6.37
C PHE A 61 -6.13 13.40 4.98
N PRO A 62 -5.63 14.02 3.89
CA PRO A 62 -5.80 13.52 2.54
C PRO A 62 -5.07 12.17 2.34
N HIS A 63 -5.26 11.54 1.18
CA HIS A 63 -4.58 10.30 0.81
C HIS A 63 -3.13 10.56 0.40
N ILE A 64 -2.29 10.88 1.37
CA ILE A 64 -0.85 11.19 1.19
C ILE A 64 0.05 10.14 1.86
N ARG A 65 1.34 10.17 1.53
CA ARG A 65 2.34 9.33 2.20
C ARG A 65 2.63 9.88 3.59
N ALA A 66 3.11 9.02 4.49
CA ALA A 66 3.44 9.42 5.87
C ALA A 66 4.55 10.49 5.93
N CYS A 67 5.52 10.44 5.01
CA CYS A 67 6.58 11.45 4.93
C CYS A 67 6.06 12.86 4.61
N ASP A 68 4.87 12.97 4.01
CA ASP A 68 4.30 14.25 3.56
C ASP A 68 3.37 14.87 4.63
N ILE A 69 3.20 14.23 5.80
CA ILE A 69 2.34 14.72 6.90
C ILE A 69 2.75 16.13 7.33
N GLY A 70 4.05 16.40 7.48
CA GLY A 70 4.54 17.70 7.94
C GLY A 70 4.21 18.82 6.95
N SER A 71 4.33 18.56 5.65
CA SER A 71 3.94 19.51 4.60
C SER A 71 2.44 19.79 4.63
N ALA A 72 1.61 18.74 4.76
CA ALA A 72 0.16 18.88 4.83
C ALA A 72 -0.35 19.61 6.09
N LEU A 73 0.46 19.73 7.14
CA LEU A 73 0.14 20.52 8.33
C LEU A 73 0.50 22.01 8.18
N SER A 74 1.31 22.35 7.18
CA SER A 74 1.81 23.72 6.94
C SER A 74 0.96 24.52 5.95
N GLU A 75 -0.04 23.87 5.35
CA GLU A 75 -1.07 24.44 4.47
C GLU A 75 -2.36 24.73 5.26
#